data_AF-A0A1E7RNP7-F1
#
_entry.id   AF-A0A1E7RNP7-F1
#
_cell.length_a   1.000
_cell.length_b   1.000
_cell.length_c   1.000
_cell.angle_alpha   90.00
_cell.angle_beta   90.00
_cell.angle_gamma   90.00
#
_symmetry.space_group_name_H-M   'P 1'
#
loop_
_entity.id
_entity.type
_entity.pdbx_description
1 polymer ?
#
loop_
_entity_poly.entity_id
_entity_poly.type
_entity_poly.pdbx_seq_one_letter_code
_entity_poly.pdbx_strand_id
1 'polypeptide(L)'
;MHMEHMRWLTLRLGNNQSIGPQVLLNLWSNACETNQSSVTRDKPVGRSTAYALHAPTSLAYPKRAELRMRKLLEEAGYTFTMGSLADRPAPQPVRFR
;
A
#
# COMPACT_ATOMS: atom_id res chain seq x y z
N MET A 1 14.74 16.74 -9.20
CA MET A 1 13.96 15.68 -9.87
C MET A 1 12.92 15.21 -8.85
N HIS A 2 11.65 15.56 -9.04
CA HIS A 2 10.59 15.11 -8.14
C HIS A 2 10.30 13.66 -8.50
N MET A 3 10.79 12.71 -7.70
CA MET A 3 10.42 11.30 -7.87
C MET A 3 8.96 11.17 -7.45
N GLU A 4 8.05 11.12 -8.43
CA GLU A 4 6.62 10.91 -8.18
C GLU A 4 6.40 9.51 -7.61
N HIS A 5 6.40 9.41 -6.29
CA HIS A 5 5.96 8.21 -5.59
C HIS A 5 4.42 8.16 -5.64
N MET A 6 3.88 7.39 -6.59
CA MET A 6 2.44 7.18 -6.70
C MET A 6 1.97 6.23 -5.60
N ARG A 7 0.75 6.47 -5.11
CA ARG A 7 0.06 5.57 -4.18
C ARG A 7 -0.35 4.31 -4.92
N TRP A 8 0.33 3.21 -4.64
CA TRP A 8 0.10 1.93 -5.28
C TRP A 8 -0.91 1.10 -4.52
N LEU A 9 -0.71 0.94 -3.22
CA LEU A 9 -1.54 0.09 -2.37
C LEU A 9 -2.01 0.87 -1.15
N THR A 10 -3.20 0.52 -0.68
CA THR A 10 -3.71 0.97 0.61
C THR A 10 -3.83 -0.23 1.53
N LEU A 11 -3.05 -0.24 2.60
CA LEU A 11 -3.13 -1.23 3.65
C LEU A 11 -3.99 -0.69 4.79
N ARG A 12 -4.93 -1.47 5.27
CA ARG A 12 -5.72 -1.16 6.46
C ARG A 12 -5.51 -2.26 7.48
N LEU A 13 -5.14 -1.90 8.69
CA LEU A 13 -5.05 -2.86 9.78
C LEU A 13 -6.40 -2.99 10.49
N GLY A 14 -6.79 -4.23 10.77
CA GLY A 14 -7.98 -4.56 11.53
C GLY A 14 -7.75 -4.52 13.05
N ASN A 15 -8.84 -4.53 13.81
CA ASN A 15 -8.85 -4.84 15.24
C ASN A 15 -7.88 -4.00 16.11
N ASN A 16 -7.88 -2.68 15.93
CA ASN A 16 -7.03 -1.75 16.67
C ASN A 16 -5.50 -1.95 16.52
N GLN A 17 -5.06 -2.80 15.59
CA GLN A 17 -3.64 -3.03 15.32
C GLN A 17 -3.01 -1.79 14.66
N SER A 18 -1.74 -1.57 14.97
CA SER A 18 -0.90 -0.52 14.40
C SER A 18 0.46 -1.10 14.06
N ILE A 19 0.89 -0.96 12.81
CA ILE A 19 2.24 -1.26 12.37
C ILE A 19 3.04 0.04 12.32
N GLY A 20 4.27 0.02 12.82
CA GLY A 20 5.14 1.18 12.69
C GLY A 20 5.36 1.51 11.21
N PRO A 21 5.30 2.79 10.80
CA PRO A 21 5.60 3.17 9.41
C PRO A 21 7.00 2.72 8.99
N GLN A 22 7.95 2.65 9.91
CA GLN A 22 9.30 2.17 9.64
C GLN A 22 9.37 0.66 9.35
N VAL A 23 8.61 -0.16 10.10
CA VAL A 23 8.49 -1.60 9.85
C VAL A 23 7.81 -1.82 8.50
N LEU A 24 6.70 -1.12 8.26
CA LEU A 24 5.98 -1.20 7.01
C LEU A 24 6.84 -0.78 5.80
N LEU A 25 7.64 0.28 5.96
CA LEU A 25 8.59 0.74 4.94
C LEU A 25 9.62 -0.33 4.62
N ASN A 26 10.17 -0.98 5.64
CA ASN A 26 11.18 -2.01 5.46
C ASN A 26 10.60 -3.22 4.71
N LEU A 27 9.41 -3.68 5.11
CA LEU A 27 8.68 -4.74 4.41
C LEU A 27 8.36 -4.37 2.96
N TRP A 28 7.91 -3.13 2.73
CA TRP A 28 7.55 -2.65 1.40
C TRP A 28 8.76 -2.50 0.49
N SER A 29 9.87 -1.96 1.00
CA SER A 29 11.12 -1.84 0.26
C SER A 29 11.69 -3.21 -0.11
N ASN A 30 11.57 -4.18 0.80
CA ASN A 30 11.95 -5.57 0.54
C ASN A 30 11.02 -6.24 -0.48
N ALA A 31 9.70 -5.99 -0.40
CA ALA A 31 8.71 -6.55 -1.31
C ALA A 31 8.83 -6.00 -2.75
N CYS A 32 9.14 -4.71 -2.89
CA CYS A 32 9.35 -4.05 -4.17
C CYS A 32 10.76 -4.25 -4.74
N GLU A 33 11.67 -4.87 -3.98
CA GLU A 33 13.10 -5.00 -4.34
C GLU A 33 13.71 -3.62 -4.72
N THR A 34 13.24 -2.53 -4.09
CA THR A 34 13.65 -1.15 -4.40
C THR A 34 13.75 -0.27 -3.16
N ASN A 35 14.79 0.57 -3.14
CA ASN A 35 14.98 1.61 -2.12
C ASN A 35 14.15 2.88 -2.39
N GLN A 36 13.48 2.96 -3.55
CA GLN A 36 12.64 4.11 -3.93
C GLN A 36 11.19 3.89 -3.48
N SER A 37 11.02 3.45 -2.25
CA SER A 37 9.73 3.11 -1.65
C SER A 37 9.41 4.10 -0.55
N SER A 38 8.13 4.43 -0.35
CA SER A 38 7.72 5.29 0.75
C SER A 38 6.40 4.80 1.31
N VAL A 39 6.20 4.96 2.60
CA VAL A 39 4.91 4.62 3.23
C VAL A 39 4.44 5.79 4.05
N THR A 40 3.18 6.13 3.88
CA THR A 40 2.53 7.21 4.61
C THR A 40 1.51 6.58 5.53
N ARG A 41 1.61 6.84 6.83
CA ARG A 41 0.61 6.42 7.79
C ARG A 41 -0.55 7.42 7.74
N ASP A 42 -1.69 6.97 7.22
CA ASP A 42 -2.93 7.72 7.30
C ASP A 42 -3.61 7.35 8.62
N LYS A 43 -3.70 8.33 9.53
CA LYS A 43 -4.46 8.17 10.77
C LYS A 43 -5.81 8.84 10.57
N PRO A 44 -6.82 8.16 9.98
CA PRO A 44 -8.15 8.70 9.99
C PRO A 44 -8.61 8.75 11.45
N VAL A 45 -9.15 9.90 11.84
CA VAL A 45 -9.66 10.13 13.19
C VAL A 45 -10.70 9.06 13.53
N GLY A 46 -10.34 8.15 14.44
CA GLY A 46 -11.30 7.42 15.27
C GLY A 46 -11.59 5.94 14.99
N ARG A 47 -11.17 5.27 13.90
CA ARG A 47 -11.62 3.84 13.70
C ARG A 47 -10.66 2.83 13.07
N SER A 48 -9.62 3.19 12.30
CA SER A 48 -8.71 2.18 11.73
C SER A 48 -7.40 2.80 11.30
N THR A 49 -6.26 2.17 11.58
CA THR A 49 -5.00 2.69 11.03
C THR A 49 -4.86 2.26 9.58
N ALA A 50 -4.84 3.23 8.67
CA ALA A 50 -4.58 3.01 7.26
C ALA A 50 -3.15 3.42 6.91
N TYR A 51 -2.60 2.81 5.89
CA TYR A 51 -1.27 3.08 5.39
C TYR A 51 -1.34 3.13 3.88
N ALA A 52 -0.85 4.22 3.31
CA ALA A 52 -0.65 4.34 1.88
C ALA A 52 0.78 3.90 1.57
N LEU A 53 0.93 2.91 0.69
CA LEU A 53 2.22 2.45 0.21
C LEU A 53 2.45 3.10 -1.15
N HIS A 54 3.55 3.85 -1.22
CA HIS A 54 3.97 4.57 -2.39
C HIS A 54 5.18 3.87 -2.99
N ALA A 55 5.20 3.74 -4.31
CA ALA A 55 6.30 3.17 -5.06
C ALA A 55 6.46 3.93 -6.38
N PRO A 56 7.59 3.76 -7.08
CA PRO A 56 7.82 4.42 -8.36
C PRO A 56 6.82 3.89 -9.39
N THR A 57 6.40 4.73 -10.33
CA THR A 57 5.61 4.27 -11.49
C THR A 57 6.38 3.29 -12.38
N SER A 58 7.72 3.32 -12.31
CA SER A 58 8.62 2.39 -13.01
C SER A 58 8.75 1.02 -12.31
N LEU A 59 7.90 0.70 -11.32
CA LEU A 59 7.91 -0.60 -10.66
C LEU A 59 7.54 -1.69 -11.69
N ALA A 60 8.53 -2.48 -12.11
CA ALA A 60 8.36 -3.47 -13.16
C ALA A 60 7.33 -4.57 -12.82
N TYR A 61 7.16 -4.89 -11.54
CA TYR A 61 6.30 -6.00 -11.09
C TYR A 61 5.41 -5.61 -9.89
N PRO A 62 4.38 -4.78 -10.09
CA PRO A 62 3.52 -4.33 -8.99
C PRO A 62 2.74 -5.46 -8.33
N LYS A 63 2.26 -6.42 -9.13
CA LYS A 63 1.52 -7.59 -8.63
C LYS A 63 2.39 -8.50 -7.75
N ARG A 64 3.69 -8.59 -8.05
CA ARG A 64 4.66 -9.35 -7.25
C ARG A 64 4.95 -8.65 -5.92
N ALA A 65 5.11 -7.34 -5.95
CA ALA A 65 5.27 -6.54 -4.74
C ALA A 65 4.05 -6.64 -3.81
N GLU A 66 2.82 -6.60 -4.35
CA GLU A 66 1.60 -6.80 -3.57
C GLU A 66 1.54 -8.20 -2.92
N LEU A 67 1.79 -9.26 -3.70
CA LEU A 67 1.79 -10.63 -3.19
C LEU A 67 2.85 -10.84 -2.10
N ARG A 68 4.06 -10.28 -2.29
CA ARG A 68 5.12 -10.31 -1.28
C ARG A 68 4.71 -9.56 -0.01
N MET A 69 4.13 -8.38 -0.15
CA MET A 69 3.67 -7.59 0.98
C MET A 69 2.59 -8.35 1.77
N ARG A 70 1.65 -8.98 1.06
CA ARG A 70 0.59 -9.81 1.66
C ARG A 70 1.19 -10.94 2.46
N LYS A 71 2.10 -11.70 1.86
CA LYS A 71 2.81 -12.80 2.52
C LYS A 71 3.57 -12.33 3.77
N LEU A 72 4.32 -11.22 3.69
CA LEU A 72 5.10 -10.69 4.82
C LEU A 72 4.22 -10.28 6.01
N LEU A 73 3.06 -9.67 5.74
CA LEU A 73 2.12 -9.28 6.77
C LEU A 73 1.40 -10.50 7.38
N GLU A 74 1.10 -11.51 6.57
CA GLU A 74 0.55 -12.80 7.03
C GLU A 74 1.58 -13.56 7.89
N GLU A 75 2.83 -13.63 7.46
CA GLU A 75 3.94 -14.24 8.21
C GLU A 75 4.19 -13.52 9.53
N ALA A 76 4.00 -12.21 9.56
CA ALA A 76 4.09 -11.41 10.79
C ALA A 76 2.81 -11.48 11.66
N GLY A 77 1.78 -12.21 11.24
CA GLY A 77 0.55 -12.46 12.02
C GLY A 77 -0.41 -11.26 12.09
N TYR A 78 -0.27 -10.28 11.21
CA TYR A 78 -1.15 -9.11 11.22
C TYR A 78 -2.48 -9.40 10.53
N THR A 79 -3.57 -8.88 11.08
CA THR A 79 -4.87 -8.88 10.40
C THR A 79 -4.99 -7.61 9.59
N PHE A 80 -5.03 -7.74 8.26
CA PHE A 80 -5.04 -6.59 7.37
C PHE A 80 -5.95 -6.77 6.16
N THR A 81 -6.31 -5.65 5.55
CA THR A 81 -7.02 -5.55 4.29
C THR A 81 -6.18 -4.71 3.35
N MET A 82 -5.82 -5.24 2.18
CA MET A 82 -5.12 -4.50 1.13
C MET A 82 -6.08 -4.19 -0.02
N GLY A 83 -6.11 -2.92 -0.43
CA GLY A 83 -6.74 -2.48 -1.66
C GLY A 83 -5.70 -1.98 -2.64
N SER A 84 -5.66 -2.58 -3.83
CA SER A 84 -4.81 -2.11 -4.93
C SER A 84 -5.44 -0.87 -5.57
N LEU A 85 -4.72 0.25 -5.57
CA LEU A 85 -5.21 1.50 -6.18
C LEU A 85 -4.93 1.56 -7.69
N ALA A 86 -4.01 0.71 -8.17
CA ALA A 86 -3.74 0.51 -9.59
C ALA A 86 -4.92 -0.14 -10.34
N ASP A 87 -5.87 -0.76 -9.61
CA ASP A 87 -7.11 -1.33 -10.15
C ASP A 87 -8.31 -0.39 -9.97
N ARG A 88 -8.11 0.92 -9.91
CA ARG A 88 -9.23 1.83 -10.15
C ARG A 88 -9.43 1.88 -11.68
N PRO A 89 -10.46 1.24 -12.26
CA PRO A 89 -10.93 1.72 -13.54
C PRO A 89 -11.20 3.22 -13.37
N ALA A 90 -10.78 4.00 -14.35
CA ALA A 90 -11.11 5.42 -14.46
C ALA A 90 -12.55 5.67 -13.98
N PRO A 91 -12.87 6.82 -13.37
CA PRO A 91 -14.25 7.16 -13.07
C PRO A 91 -15.07 6.89 -14.32
N GLN A 92 -15.93 5.87 -14.22
CA GLN A 92 -16.75 5.38 -15.31
C GLN A 92 -17.42 6.62 -15.90
N PRO A 93 -17.31 6.92 -17.21
CA PRO A 93 -18.09 8.01 -17.77
C PRO A 93 -19.53 7.66 -17.48
N VAL A 94 -20.14 8.40 -16.55
CA VAL A 94 -21.56 8.34 -16.23
C VAL A 94 -22.26 8.54 -17.56
N ARG A 95 -22.72 7.44 -18.17
CA ARG A 95 -23.53 7.47 -19.37
C ARG A 95 -24.90 7.96 -18.90
N PHE A 96 -25.07 9.26 -18.87
CA PHE A 96 -26.39 9.86 -18.80
C PHE A 96 -27.18 9.38 -20.02
N ARG A 97 -28.31 8.71 -19.78
CA ARG A 97 -29.35 8.48 -20.78
C ARG A 97 -30.69 8.82 -20.16
#